data_AF-A0A3A5AHP3-F1
#
_entry.id   AF-A0A3A5AHP3-F1
#
_cell.length_a   1.000
_cell.length_b   1.000
_cell.length_c   1.000
_cell.angle_alpha   90.00
_cell.angle_beta   90.00
_cell.angle_gamma   90.00
#
_symmetry.space_group_name_H-M   'P 1'
#
loop_
_entity.id
_entity.type
_entity.pdbx_description
1 polymer ?
#
loop_
_entity_poly.entity_id
_entity_poly.type
_entity_poly.pdbx_seq_one_letter_code
_entity_poly.pdbx_strand_id
1 'polypeptide(L)'
;MRIVGWRAKEVAREITDQAIANANGVMDDVVEAAKRRCPVSPIVREGKWVNAIVSFTPKTGKGKGKPVQFSGKRWTGRTPGDLRKTIRRVNKRNRPGNIRVYAGSTKIYWGGMVEYGTSKTAAQPFMRPAFNGIKNQILKRIKNGG
;
A
#
# COMPACT_ATOMS: atom_id res chain seq x y z
N MET A 1 -23.93 -16.02 -42.60
CA MET A 1 -23.59 -14.58 -42.52
C MET A 1 -22.27 -14.45 -41.76
N ARG A 2 -21.14 -14.18 -42.44
CA ARG A 2 -19.85 -13.92 -41.77
C ARG A 2 -19.77 -12.42 -41.51
N ILE A 3 -19.65 -12.02 -40.24
CA ILE A 3 -19.50 -10.62 -39.85
C ILE A 3 -18.12 -10.15 -40.34
N VAL A 4 -18.11 -9.46 -41.48
CA VAL A 4 -16.92 -8.79 -42.02
C VAL A 4 -16.66 -7.55 -41.17
N GLY A 5 -15.45 -7.41 -40.61
CA GLY A 5 -15.04 -6.22 -39.86
C GLY A 5 -15.30 -6.24 -38.35
N TRP A 6 -15.41 -7.42 -37.73
CA TRP A 6 -15.56 -7.51 -36.27
C TRP A 6 -14.30 -6.96 -35.57
N ARG A 7 -14.42 -5.75 -34.99
CA ARG A 7 -13.42 -5.07 -34.15
C ARG A 7 -13.29 -5.68 -32.75
N ALA A 8 -13.37 -7.01 -32.64
CA ALA A 8 -13.37 -7.72 -31.35
C ALA A 8 -12.17 -7.34 -30.47
N LYS A 9 -10.99 -7.13 -31.06
CA LYS A 9 -9.78 -6.71 -30.34
C LYS A 9 -9.87 -5.29 -29.78
N GLU A 10 -10.46 -4.36 -30.54
CA GLU A 10 -10.61 -2.96 -30.09
C GLU A 10 -11.65 -2.87 -28.98
N VAL A 11 -12.80 -3.51 -29.17
CA VAL A 11 -13.86 -3.58 -28.15
C VAL A 11 -13.37 -4.24 -26.87
N ALA A 12 -12.63 -5.35 -26.97
CA ALA A 12 -12.04 -5.99 -25.80
C ALA A 12 -11.06 -5.07 -25.07
N ARG A 13 -10.25 -4.31 -25.81
CA ARG A 13 -9.29 -3.35 -25.24
C ARG A 13 -10.01 -2.22 -24.50
N GLU A 14 -11.03 -1.64 -25.11
CA GLU A 14 -11.85 -0.58 -24.53
C GLU A 14 -12.54 -1.04 -23.23
N ILE A 15 -13.12 -2.25 -23.22
CA ILE A 15 -13.70 -2.86 -22.02
C ILE A 15 -12.64 -3.03 -20.93
N THR A 16 -11.44 -3.50 -21.27
CA THR A 16 -10.36 -3.66 -20.29
C THR A 16 -9.85 -2.33 -19.75
N ASP A 17 -9.73 -1.31 -20.59
CA ASP A 17 -9.29 0.03 -20.20
C ASP A 17 -10.32 0.69 -19.28
N GLN A 18 -11.61 0.56 -19.60
CA GLN A 18 -12.70 1.02 -18.75
C GLN A 18 -12.72 0.30 -17.40
N ALA A 19 -12.54 -1.03 -17.39
CA ALA A 19 -12.46 -1.79 -16.15
C ALA A 19 -11.27 -1.35 -15.27
N ILE A 20 -10.11 -1.06 -15.87
CA ILE A 20 -8.95 -0.52 -15.16
C ILE A 20 -9.23 0.89 -14.62
N ALA A 21 -9.89 1.75 -15.40
CA ALA A 21 -10.29 3.08 -14.96
C ALA A 21 -11.23 3.02 -13.74
N ASN A 22 -12.27 2.18 -13.80
CA ASN A 22 -13.20 1.97 -12.70
C ASN A 22 -12.49 1.44 -11.45
N ALA A 23 -11.59 0.46 -11.63
CA ALA A 23 -10.81 -0.08 -10.53
C ALA A 23 -9.84 0.96 -9.92
N ASN A 24 -9.28 1.87 -10.73
CA ASN A 24 -8.47 2.97 -10.22
C ASN A 24 -9.30 3.91 -9.35
N GLY A 25 -10.47 4.35 -9.83
CA GLY A 25 -11.35 5.25 -9.07
C GLY A 25 -11.78 4.65 -7.72
N VAL A 26 -12.18 3.38 -7.73
CA VAL A 26 -12.51 2.64 -6.50
C VAL A 26 -11.33 2.57 -5.53
N MET A 27 -10.11 2.36 -6.03
CA MET A 27 -8.92 2.29 -5.19
C MET A 27 -8.48 3.67 -4.69
N ASP A 28 -8.81 4.73 -5.42
CA ASP A 28 -8.65 6.12 -4.96
C ASP A 28 -9.63 6.42 -3.80
N ASP A 29 -10.87 5.91 -3.84
CA ASP A 29 -11.79 5.96 -2.70
C ASP A 29 -11.21 5.23 -1.47
N VAL A 30 -10.55 4.08 -1.67
CA VAL A 30 -9.85 3.36 -0.59
C VAL A 30 -8.71 4.20 -0.02
N VAL A 31 -7.94 4.89 -0.86
CA VAL A 31 -6.88 5.81 -0.41
C VAL A 31 -7.47 6.93 0.45
N GLU A 32 -8.55 7.57 0.02
CA GLU A 32 -9.20 8.62 0.79
C GLU A 32 -9.74 8.10 2.13
N ALA A 33 -10.44 6.98 2.09
CA ALA A 33 -11.01 6.33 3.27
C ALA A 33 -9.91 5.92 4.27
N ALA A 34 -8.76 5.46 3.78
CA ALA A 34 -7.60 5.14 4.60
C ALA A 34 -6.94 6.41 5.17
N LYS A 35 -6.84 7.49 4.39
CA LYS A 35 -6.31 8.79 4.87
C LYS A 35 -7.16 9.38 5.98
N ARG A 36 -8.49 9.28 5.89
CA ARG A 36 -9.42 9.75 6.92
C ARG A 36 -9.26 8.98 8.24
N ARG A 37 -9.08 7.66 8.15
CA ARG A 37 -8.89 6.78 9.32
C ARG A 37 -7.46 6.76 9.87
N CYS A 38 -6.49 7.26 9.09
CA CYS A 38 -5.10 7.25 9.49
C CYS A 38 -4.90 8.10 10.76
N PRO A 39 -4.38 7.50 11.85
CA PRO A 39 -4.12 8.24 13.07
C PRO A 39 -3.04 9.29 12.83
N VAL A 40 -3.24 10.47 13.42
CA VAL A 40 -2.28 11.56 13.41
C VAL A 40 -1.81 11.75 14.84
N SER A 41 -0.59 11.28 15.12
CA SER A 41 0.04 11.55 16.40
C SER A 41 0.52 13.00 16.43
N PRO A 42 0.37 13.72 17.56
CA PRO A 42 0.90 15.07 17.72
C PRO A 42 2.43 15.10 17.86
N ILE A 43 3.09 13.93 17.91
CA ILE A 43 4.54 13.83 18.11
C ILE A 43 5.27 14.43 16.92
N VAL A 44 6.02 15.50 17.19
CA VAL A 44 7.02 16.06 16.28
C VAL A 44 8.41 15.54 16.71
N ARG A 45 9.18 15.04 15.74
CA ARG A 45 10.60 14.74 15.89
C ARG A 45 11.34 15.28 14.69
N GLU A 46 12.32 16.13 14.95
CA GLU A 46 13.19 16.65 13.90
C GLU A 46 13.91 15.52 13.16
N GLY A 47 13.97 15.69 11.85
CA GLY A 47 14.47 14.69 10.93
C GLY A 47 15.98 14.60 10.94
N LYS A 48 16.52 13.52 11.48
CA LYS A 48 17.94 13.17 11.32
C LYS A 48 18.11 11.74 10.81
N TRP A 49 19.20 11.53 10.08
CA TRP A 49 19.68 10.21 9.77
C TRP A 49 20.51 9.70 10.95
N VAL A 50 20.10 8.57 11.52
CA VAL A 50 20.86 7.90 12.59
C VAL A 50 21.45 6.61 12.05
N ASN A 51 22.65 6.26 12.50
CA ASN A 51 23.21 4.95 12.22
C ASN A 51 22.48 3.90 13.05
N ALA A 52 21.90 2.92 12.39
CA ALA A 52 21.32 1.73 13.00
C ALA A 52 22.27 0.57 12.71
N ILE A 53 22.82 -0.01 13.77
CA ILE A 53 23.58 -1.25 13.70
C ILE A 53 22.61 -2.36 14.10
N VAL A 54 22.40 -3.31 13.20
CA VAL A 54 21.56 -4.48 13.47
C VAL A 54 22.46 -5.70 13.46
N SER A 55 22.48 -6.40 14.59
CA SER A 55 23.18 -7.67 14.77
C SER A 55 22.16 -8.74 15.12
N PHE A 56 22.13 -9.83 14.36
CA PHE A 56 21.34 -11.00 14.72
C PHE A 56 22.03 -12.28 14.29
N THR A 57 21.67 -13.37 14.96
CA THR A 57 22.13 -14.72 14.59
C THR A 57 20.99 -15.45 13.89
N PRO A 58 21.09 -15.73 12.57
CA PRO A 58 20.03 -16.43 11.83
C PRO A 58 19.82 -17.83 12.40
N LYS A 59 18.56 -18.21 12.61
CA LYS A 59 18.19 -19.58 13.03
C LYS A 59 18.09 -20.56 11.85
N THR A 60 17.95 -20.07 10.63
CA THR A 60 17.75 -20.84 9.40
C THR A 60 18.51 -20.21 8.22
N GLY A 61 18.80 -21.00 7.17
CA GLY A 61 19.42 -20.54 5.92
C GLY A 61 20.96 -20.57 5.87
N LYS A 62 21.53 -20.08 4.76
CA LYS A 62 22.98 -19.93 4.57
C LYS A 62 23.50 -18.85 5.53
N GLY A 63 24.20 -19.26 6.59
CA GLY A 63 24.66 -18.37 7.67
C GLY A 63 24.10 -18.70 9.06
N LYS A 64 23.38 -19.81 9.21
CA LYS A 64 22.89 -20.29 10.52
C LYS A 64 24.01 -20.32 11.57
N GLY A 65 23.72 -19.79 12.76
CA GLY A 65 24.63 -19.81 13.92
C GLY A 65 25.79 -18.81 13.85
N LYS A 66 25.99 -18.10 12.73
CA LYS A 66 27.01 -17.05 12.62
C LYS A 66 26.37 -15.67 12.86
N PRO A 67 26.98 -14.80 13.68
CA PRO A 67 26.47 -13.44 13.86
C PRO A 67 26.57 -12.68 12.53
N VAL A 68 25.46 -12.12 12.09
CA VAL A 68 25.40 -11.22 10.94
C VAL A 68 25.20 -9.82 11.45
N GLN A 69 26.11 -8.92 11.05
CA GLN A 69 26.04 -7.50 11.37
C GLN A 69 25.98 -6.69 10.09
N PHE A 70 25.03 -5.77 10.02
CA PHE A 70 25.01 -4.73 9.00
C PHE A 70 24.70 -3.39 9.65
N SER A 71 25.33 -2.35 9.14
CA SER A 71 25.07 -0.97 9.49
C SER A 71 24.29 -0.29 8.37
N GLY A 72 23.32 0.54 8.74
CA GLY A 72 22.55 1.31 7.78
C GLY A 72 22.10 2.62 8.40
N LYS A 73 21.83 3.61 7.54
CA LYS A 73 21.23 4.87 7.99
C LYS A 73 19.71 4.71 8.06
N ARG A 74 19.11 5.12 9.17
CA ARG A 74 17.65 5.17 9.36
C ARG A 74 17.20 6.61 9.57
N TRP A 75 16.17 7.03 8.85
CA TRP A 75 15.50 8.31 9.09
C TRP A 75 14.66 8.24 10.37
N THR A 76 14.78 9.25 11.25
CA THR A 76 14.00 9.30 12.51
C THR A 76 12.96 10.41 12.56
N GLY A 77 12.90 11.26 11.54
CA GLY A 77 11.96 12.37 11.50
C GLY A 77 10.52 11.89 11.50
N ARG A 78 9.68 12.58 12.29
CA ARG A 78 8.24 12.32 12.36
C ARG A 78 7.53 13.65 12.49
N THR A 79 6.74 14.00 11.49
CA THR A 79 5.77 15.08 11.60
C THR A 79 4.34 14.53 11.60
N PRO A 80 3.41 15.17 12.34
CA PRO A 80 2.00 14.82 12.30
C PRO A 80 1.50 14.73 10.86
N GLY A 81 0.88 13.59 10.51
CA GLY A 81 0.32 13.35 9.19
C GLY A 81 1.29 12.79 8.14
N ASP A 82 2.56 12.57 8.45
CA ASP A 82 3.50 11.96 7.49
C ASP A 82 3.03 10.60 6.97
N LEU A 83 2.53 9.73 7.85
CA LEU A 83 1.97 8.45 7.44
C LEU A 83 0.81 8.64 6.48
N ARG A 84 -0.12 9.55 6.78
CA ARG A 84 -1.26 9.89 5.92
C ARG A 84 -0.81 10.32 4.52
N LYS A 85 0.24 11.14 4.42
CA LYS A 85 0.81 11.60 3.15
C LYS A 85 1.40 10.47 2.31
N THR A 86 1.87 9.39 2.94
CA THR A 86 2.44 8.24 2.20
C THR A 86 1.41 7.28 1.61
N ILE A 87 0.14 7.38 2.03
CA ILE A 87 -0.94 6.51 1.55
C ILE A 87 -1.22 6.83 0.08
N ARG A 88 -0.99 5.85 -0.78
CA ARG A 88 -1.06 6.02 -2.23
C ARG A 88 -1.47 4.75 -2.94
N ARG A 89 -2.15 4.91 -4.07
CA ARG A 89 -2.38 3.86 -5.05
C ARG A 89 -1.13 3.67 -5.91
N VAL A 90 -0.84 2.43 -6.26
CA VAL A 90 0.26 2.04 -7.15
C VAL A 90 -0.25 1.02 -8.14
N ASN A 91 -0.04 1.31 -9.42
CA ASN A 91 -0.34 0.41 -10.52
C ASN A 91 0.95 -0.27 -10.97
N LYS A 92 0.95 -1.60 -11.05
CA LYS A 92 2.14 -2.33 -11.50
C LYS A 92 2.29 -2.22 -13.02
N ARG A 93 3.34 -1.54 -13.48
CA ARG A 93 3.65 -1.36 -14.93
C ARG A 93 3.65 -2.67 -15.72
N ASN A 94 4.22 -3.73 -15.16
CA ASN A 94 4.39 -5.01 -15.87
C ASN A 94 3.20 -5.98 -15.71
N ARG A 95 2.15 -5.58 -14.96
CA ARG A 95 0.94 -6.39 -14.76
C ARG A 95 -0.28 -5.45 -14.69
N PRO A 96 -0.81 -5.00 -15.85
CA PRO A 96 -2.02 -4.17 -15.89
C PRO A 96 -3.16 -4.86 -15.14
N GLY A 97 -3.94 -4.09 -14.39
CA GLY A 97 -4.97 -4.60 -13.46
C GLY A 97 -4.48 -4.95 -12.04
N ASN A 98 -3.16 -4.99 -11.80
CA ASN A 98 -2.63 -5.13 -10.43
C ASN A 98 -2.52 -3.76 -9.75
N ILE A 99 -3.64 -3.33 -9.16
CA ILE A 99 -3.76 -2.07 -8.43
C ILE A 99 -3.61 -2.36 -6.94
N ARG A 100 -2.72 -1.62 -6.28
CA ARG A 100 -2.43 -1.79 -4.85
C ARG A 100 -2.51 -0.45 -4.15
N VAL A 101 -2.87 -0.48 -2.87
CA VAL A 101 -2.75 0.68 -1.99
C VAL A 101 -1.63 0.39 -0.99
N TYR A 102 -0.66 1.30 -0.92
CA TYR A 102 0.45 1.23 0.01
C TYR A 102 0.37 2.35 1.03
N ALA A 103 0.74 2.03 2.27
CA ALA A 103 0.99 3.01 3.33
C ALA A 103 2.42 2.82 3.84
N GLY A 104 3.13 3.93 4.03
CA GLY A 104 4.53 3.94 4.43
C GLY A 104 5.53 4.15 3.27
N SER A 105 6.76 4.41 3.67
CA SER A 105 7.94 4.60 2.82
C SER A 105 9.19 4.21 3.60
N THR A 106 10.37 4.29 2.99
CA THR A 106 11.65 4.10 3.71
C THR A 106 11.80 5.04 4.91
N LYS A 107 11.25 6.26 4.84
CA LYS A 107 11.22 7.23 5.93
C LYS A 107 10.14 6.93 6.96
N ILE A 108 9.07 6.26 6.55
CA ILE A 108 7.88 5.91 7.36
C ILE A 108 7.74 4.39 7.43
N TYR A 109 8.77 3.72 7.95
CA TYR A 109 8.80 2.26 8.07
C TYR A 109 7.81 1.70 9.10
N TRP A 110 7.31 2.57 9.99
CA TRP A 110 6.44 2.22 11.11
C TRP A 110 4.95 2.13 10.74
N GLY A 111 4.56 2.41 9.49
CA GLY A 111 3.16 2.33 9.06
C GLY A 111 2.52 0.96 9.28
N GLY A 112 3.27 -0.12 9.06
CA GLY A 112 2.80 -1.48 9.35
C GLY A 112 2.63 -1.76 10.85
N MET A 113 3.46 -1.16 11.70
CA MET A 113 3.33 -1.29 13.16
C MET A 113 2.06 -0.60 13.66
N VAL A 114 1.63 0.47 13.00
CA VAL A 114 0.35 1.13 13.32
C VAL A 114 -0.84 0.28 12.88
N GLU A 115 -0.77 -0.31 11.69
CA GLU A 115 -1.87 -1.15 11.17
C GLU A 115 -2.08 -2.43 11.99
N TYR A 116 -1.01 -3.09 12.42
CA TYR A 116 -1.07 -4.40 13.09
C TYR A 116 -0.80 -4.35 14.60
N GLY A 117 -0.37 -3.21 15.12
CA GLY A 117 0.11 -3.11 16.49
C GLY A 117 1.49 -3.74 16.68
N THR A 118 1.95 -3.71 17.93
CA THR A 118 3.18 -4.36 18.38
C THR A 118 2.93 -5.02 19.73
N SER A 119 3.90 -5.77 20.26
CA SER A 119 3.80 -6.33 21.62
C SER A 119 3.59 -5.28 22.72
N LYS A 120 3.85 -4.00 22.44
CA LYS A 120 3.76 -2.89 23.40
C LYS A 120 2.69 -1.85 23.07
N THR A 121 2.00 -1.97 21.94
CA THR A 121 1.06 -0.94 21.48
C THR A 121 -0.05 -1.57 20.66
N ALA A 122 -1.30 -1.23 21.00
CA ALA A 122 -2.47 -1.73 20.29
C ALA A 122 -2.48 -1.28 18.82
N ALA A 123 -3.08 -2.11 17.96
CA ALA A 123 -3.27 -1.82 16.56
C ALA A 123 -4.26 -0.65 16.38
N GLN A 124 -3.94 0.25 15.45
CA GLN A 124 -4.83 1.32 14.98
C GLN A 124 -5.03 1.13 13.47
N PRO A 125 -5.83 0.14 13.07
CA PRO A 125 -5.97 -0.23 11.67
C PRO A 125 -6.66 0.90 10.90
N PHE A 126 -6.09 1.29 9.77
CA PHE A 126 -6.59 2.35 8.90
C PHE A 126 -6.75 1.87 7.45
N MET A 127 -5.93 0.91 7.01
CA MET A 127 -5.98 0.35 5.66
C MET A 127 -7.03 -0.75 5.52
N ARG A 128 -6.98 -1.78 6.38
CA ARG A 128 -7.92 -2.91 6.33
C ARG A 128 -9.38 -2.48 6.47
N PRO A 129 -9.77 -1.61 7.43
CA PRO A 129 -11.15 -1.16 7.51
C PRO A 129 -11.57 -0.30 6.33
N ALA A 130 -10.65 0.50 5.75
CA ALA A 130 -10.93 1.26 4.53
C ALA A 130 -11.23 0.33 3.34
N PHE A 131 -10.42 -0.71 3.16
CA PHE A 131 -10.63 -1.68 2.09
C PHE A 131 -11.91 -2.51 2.30
N ASN A 132 -12.12 -3.04 3.51
CA ASN A 132 -13.27 -3.88 3.82
C ASN A 132 -14.60 -3.13 3.67
N GLY A 133 -14.65 -1.84 4.03
CA GLY A 133 -15.85 -1.03 3.85
C GLY A 133 -16.24 -0.79 2.39
N ILE A 134 -15.25 -0.78 1.49
CA ILE A 134 -15.46 -0.51 0.06
C ILE A 134 -15.58 -1.81 -0.75
N LYS A 135 -15.12 -2.95 -0.22
CA LYS A 135 -15.07 -4.27 -0.89
C LYS A 135 -16.34 -4.62 -1.68
N ASN A 136 -17.52 -4.36 -1.11
CA ASN A 136 -18.80 -4.66 -1.77
C ASN A 136 -19.09 -3.71 -2.95
N GLN A 137 -18.66 -2.46 -2.86
CA GLN A 137 -18.76 -1.47 -3.94
C GLN A 137 -17.76 -1.77 -5.07
N ILE A 138 -16.58 -2.33 -4.75
CA ILE A 138 -15.58 -2.75 -5.74
C ILE A 138 -16.19 -3.71 -6.74
N LEU A 139 -16.81 -4.78 -6.25
CA LEU A 139 -17.40 -5.82 -7.10
C LEU A 139 -18.55 -5.27 -7.94
N LYS A 140 -19.35 -4.35 -7.39
CA LYS A 140 -20.47 -3.74 -8.11
C LYS A 140 -19.99 -2.81 -9.24
N ARG A 141 -19.06 -1.90 -8.97
CA ARG A 141 -18.54 -0.92 -9.94
C ARG A 141 -17.68 -1.58 -11.04
N ILE A 142 -16.94 -2.63 -10.70
CA ILE A 142 -16.15 -3.37 -11.69
C ILE A 142 -17.06 -4.19 -12.62
N LYS A 143 -18.13 -4.81 -12.10
CA LYS A 143 -19.04 -5.65 -12.91
C LYS A 143 -19.97 -4.83 -13.79
N ASN A 144 -20.46 -3.68 -13.31
CA ASN A 144 -21.56 -2.97 -13.97
C ASN A 144 -21.11 -1.76 -14.81
N GLY A 145 -19.83 -1.37 -14.76
CA GLY A 145 -19.36 -0.25 -15.56
C GLY A 145 -19.95 1.09 -15.12
N GLY A 146 -19.88 1.41 -13.81
CA GLY A 146 -20.54 2.59 -13.22
C GLY A 146 -21.82 2.21 -12.50
#